data_AF-A0A7S2HE96-F1
#
_entry.id   AF-A0A7S2HE96-F1
#
_cell.length_a   1.000
_cell.length_b   1.000
_cell.length_c   1.000
_cell.angle_alpha   90.00
_cell.angle_beta   90.00
_cell.angle_gamma   90.00
#
_symmetry.space_group_name_H-M   'P 1'
#
loop_
_entity.id
_entity.type
_entity.pdbx_description
1 polymer ?
#
loop_
_entity_poly.entity_id
_entity_poly.type
_entity_poly.pdbx_seq_one_letter_code
_entity_poly.pdbx_strand_id
1 'polypeptide(L)'
;FDSGSPDHVRRVAQLSAGATRHRCLCLSLPARWVTKEAQQAETTPLAKGTHWYDFAEVFGEVEAAELVASRVAQAAAAASGKKSDVHLLALFREPAGAQAMNEALTDRYLYNAGNKRGDDCHPAKCQIGDRDLME
;
A
#
# COMPACT_ATOMS: atom_id res chain seq x y z
N PHE A 1 -6.22 20.56 -3.55
CA PHE A 1 -6.87 19.38 -2.96
C PHE A 1 -7.05 19.65 -1.48
N ASP A 2 -8.28 19.78 -1.01
CA ASP A 2 -8.60 20.16 0.37
C ASP A 2 -9.02 18.92 1.16
N SER A 3 -8.11 18.40 2.00
CA SER A 3 -8.37 17.28 2.91
C SER A 3 -9.26 17.64 4.10
N GLY A 4 -9.55 18.93 4.32
CA GLY A 4 -10.54 19.37 5.29
C GLY A 4 -11.95 19.51 4.70
N SER A 5 -12.11 19.32 3.39
CA SER A 5 -13.41 19.51 2.74
C SER A 5 -14.43 18.47 3.21
N PRO A 6 -15.70 18.85 3.42
CA PRO A 6 -16.76 17.93 3.83
C PRO A 6 -16.92 16.72 2.88
N ASP A 7 -16.65 16.91 1.58
CA ASP A 7 -16.73 15.84 0.58
C ASP A 7 -15.62 14.79 0.75
N HIS A 8 -14.40 15.22 1.05
CA HIS A 8 -13.31 14.29 1.36
C HIS A 8 -13.59 13.53 2.65
N VAL A 9 -13.99 14.25 3.71
CA VAL A 9 -14.36 13.63 5.00
C VAL A 9 -15.48 12.61 4.81
N ARG A 10 -16.50 12.91 3.99
CA ARG A 10 -17.60 11.98 3.71
C ARG A 10 -17.13 10.74 2.94
N ARG A 11 -16.28 10.90 1.91
CA ARG A 11 -15.74 9.77 1.15
C ARG A 11 -14.88 8.86 2.03
N VAL A 12 -13.99 9.45 2.82
CA VAL A 12 -13.14 8.72 3.77
C VAL A 12 -14.00 7.98 4.79
N ALA A 13 -14.97 8.65 5.42
CA ALA A 13 -15.87 8.01 6.37
C ALA A 13 -16.67 6.85 5.75
N GLN A 14 -17.10 6.96 4.48
CA GLN A 14 -17.79 5.88 3.77
C GLN A 14 -16.87 4.68 3.50
N LEU A 15 -15.61 4.90 3.15
CA LEU A 15 -14.61 3.86 2.95
C LEU A 15 -14.23 3.19 4.28
N SER A 16 -14.18 3.95 5.36
CA SER A 16 -13.82 3.48 6.71
C SER A 16 -14.97 2.78 7.45
N ALA A 17 -16.23 3.00 7.08
CA ALA A 17 -17.41 2.50 7.81
C ALA A 17 -17.47 0.96 7.93
N GLY A 18 -16.87 0.21 6.99
CA GLY A 18 -16.74 -1.25 7.05
C GLY A 18 -15.38 -1.74 7.55
N ALA A 19 -14.40 -0.83 7.69
CA ALA A 19 -13.00 -1.16 7.88
C ALA A 19 -12.54 -1.14 9.35
N THR A 20 -13.45 -0.80 10.28
CA THR A 20 -13.10 -0.41 11.65
C THR A 20 -12.45 -1.51 12.50
N ARG A 21 -12.57 -2.77 12.08
CA ARG A 21 -12.06 -3.95 12.80
C ARG A 21 -10.79 -4.53 12.19
N HIS A 22 -10.46 -4.16 10.97
CA HIS A 22 -9.37 -4.80 10.25
C HIS A 22 -8.04 -4.13 10.61
N ARG A 23 -7.03 -4.97 10.77
CA ARG A 23 -5.67 -4.58 11.15
C ARG A 23 -4.69 -4.58 9.98
N CYS A 24 -5.09 -5.14 8.84
CA CYS A 24 -4.25 -5.24 7.66
C CYS A 24 -4.64 -4.18 6.62
N LEU A 25 -3.62 -3.58 5.99
CA LEU A 25 -3.76 -2.72 4.83
C LEU A 25 -2.87 -3.23 3.69
N CYS A 26 -3.44 -3.30 2.50
CA CYS A 26 -2.75 -3.55 1.25
C CYS A 26 -2.60 -2.25 0.46
N LEU A 27 -1.37 -1.86 0.13
CA LEU A 27 -1.04 -0.70 -0.69
C LEU A 27 -0.39 -1.15 -2.00
N SER A 28 -0.97 -0.77 -3.14
CA SER A 28 -0.33 -0.99 -4.44
C SER A 28 0.87 -0.06 -4.65
N LEU A 29 2.01 -0.68 -4.97
CA LEU A 29 3.26 -0.03 -5.32
C LEU A 29 3.65 -0.41 -6.75
N PRO A 30 4.25 0.51 -7.52
CA PRO A 30 4.83 0.12 -8.78
C PRO A 30 6.03 -0.80 -8.59
N ALA A 31 6.13 -1.88 -9.37
CA ALA A 31 7.24 -2.83 -9.26
C ALA A 31 8.64 -2.17 -9.31
N ARG A 32 8.80 -1.10 -10.11
CA ARG A 32 10.05 -0.33 -10.22
C ARG A 32 10.52 0.35 -8.92
N TRP A 33 9.68 0.43 -7.89
CA TRP A 33 10.02 1.03 -6.59
C TRP A 33 10.49 0.00 -5.55
N VAL A 34 10.43 -1.28 -5.88
CA VAL A 34 10.90 -2.37 -5.02
C VAL A 34 12.09 -3.07 -5.67
N THR A 35 12.84 -3.81 -4.87
CA THR A 35 14.02 -4.56 -5.34
C THR A 35 13.61 -5.67 -6.32
N LYS A 36 14.55 -6.11 -7.16
CA LYS A 36 14.26 -7.18 -8.14
C LYS A 36 13.89 -8.49 -7.44
N GLU A 37 14.49 -8.75 -6.29
CA GLU A 37 14.22 -9.91 -5.44
C GLU A 37 12.75 -9.91 -5.01
N ALA A 38 12.24 -8.76 -4.55
CA ALA A 38 10.84 -8.60 -4.15
C ALA A 38 9.86 -8.68 -5.33
N GLN A 39 10.31 -8.43 -6.55
CA GLN A 39 9.48 -8.61 -7.75
C GLN A 39 9.36 -10.09 -8.16
N GLN A 40 10.31 -10.95 -7.79
CA GLN A 40 10.37 -12.35 -8.24
C GLN A 40 9.84 -13.34 -7.20
N ALA A 41 9.98 -12.99 -5.91
CA ALA A 41 9.39 -13.73 -4.81
C ALA A 41 7.87 -13.50 -4.78
N GLU A 42 7.12 -14.53 -4.40
CA GLU A 42 5.67 -14.43 -4.19
C GLU A 42 5.36 -13.52 -3.00
N THR A 43 6.09 -13.72 -1.90
CA THR A 43 6.02 -12.89 -0.69
C THR A 43 7.43 -12.62 -0.17
N THR A 44 7.72 -11.37 0.20
CA THR A 44 9.00 -10.95 0.78
C THR A 44 8.76 -10.23 2.10
N PRO A 45 9.16 -10.81 3.25
CA PRO A 45 9.02 -10.15 4.53
C PRO A 45 9.94 -8.92 4.61
N LEU A 46 9.43 -7.84 5.19
CA LEU A 46 10.16 -6.59 5.40
C LEU A 46 10.65 -6.52 6.85
N ALA A 47 11.94 -6.28 7.03
CA ALA A 47 12.52 -6.03 8.34
C ALA A 47 12.30 -4.58 8.79
N LYS A 48 12.32 -4.36 10.11
CA LYS A 48 12.39 -3.01 10.71
C LYS A 48 13.61 -2.24 10.16
N GLY A 49 13.44 -0.95 9.89
CA GLY A 49 14.48 -0.10 9.29
C GLY A 49 14.54 -0.17 7.77
N THR A 50 13.63 -0.92 7.13
CA THR A 50 13.46 -0.86 5.67
C THR A 50 12.44 0.22 5.31
N HIS A 51 12.66 0.91 4.19
CA HIS A 51 11.87 2.08 3.80
C HIS A 51 10.34 1.85 3.87
N TRP A 52 9.86 0.72 3.33
CA TRP A 52 8.42 0.43 3.31
C TRP A 52 7.86 -0.01 4.67
N TYR A 53 8.68 -0.64 5.52
CA TYR A 53 8.29 -0.92 6.90
C TYR A 53 8.16 0.39 7.69
N ASP A 54 9.19 1.22 7.64
CA ASP A 54 9.25 2.49 8.37
C ASP A 54 8.15 3.46 7.88
N PHE A 55 7.83 3.43 6.58
CA PHE A 55 6.71 4.17 6.01
C PHE A 55 5.37 3.76 6.62
N ALA A 56 5.12 2.45 6.80
CA ALA A 56 3.91 1.97 7.47
C ALA A 56 3.91 2.33 8.96
N GLU A 57 5.06 2.27 9.62
CA GLU A 57 5.21 2.57 11.05
C GLU A 57 4.84 4.02 11.43
N VAL A 58 4.87 4.96 10.47
CA VAL A 58 4.37 6.33 10.65
C VAL A 58 2.90 6.37 11.08
N PHE A 59 2.10 5.38 10.68
CA PHE A 59 0.66 5.36 10.91
C PHE A 59 0.26 4.55 12.16
N GLY A 60 1.17 3.75 12.72
CA GLY A 60 0.92 2.95 13.91
C GLY A 60 1.94 1.83 14.09
N GLU A 61 1.87 1.12 15.22
CA GLU A 61 2.77 0.00 15.49
C GLU A 61 2.51 -1.17 14.54
N VAL A 62 3.52 -1.57 13.76
CA VAL A 62 3.45 -2.65 12.77
C VAL A 62 3.90 -3.97 13.39
N GLU A 63 3.05 -5.00 13.35
CA GLU A 63 3.39 -6.37 13.76
C GLU A 63 4.16 -7.12 12.67
N ALA A 64 3.73 -6.96 11.41
CA ALA A 64 4.37 -7.57 10.25
C ALA A 64 4.16 -6.69 9.01
N ALA A 65 5.15 -6.64 8.13
CA ALA A 65 5.00 -6.03 6.81
C ALA A 65 5.69 -6.87 5.74
N GLU A 66 5.08 -6.96 4.57
CA GLU A 66 5.52 -7.85 3.50
C GLU A 66 5.25 -7.22 2.13
N LEU A 67 6.08 -7.55 1.14
CA LEU A 67 5.83 -7.25 -0.26
C LEU A 67 5.33 -8.51 -0.96
N VAL A 68 4.13 -8.44 -1.52
CA VAL A 68 3.50 -9.54 -2.26
C VAL A 68 3.48 -9.21 -3.75
N ALA A 69 3.98 -10.14 -4.56
CA ALA A 69 4.06 -10.00 -5.99
C ALA A 69 3.35 -11.17 -6.68
N SER A 70 2.13 -10.92 -7.17
CA SER A 70 1.37 -11.95 -7.89
C SER A 70 2.03 -12.25 -9.24
N ARG A 71 2.64 -13.44 -9.36
CA ARG A 71 3.27 -13.90 -10.62
C ARG A 71 2.28 -13.93 -11.78
N VAL A 72 1.02 -14.28 -11.51
CA VAL A 72 -0.06 -14.29 -12.51
C VAL A 72 -0.37 -12.87 -12.97
N ALA A 73 -0.50 -11.92 -12.03
CA ALA A 73 -0.75 -10.53 -12.36
C ALA A 73 0.43 -9.90 -13.14
N GLN A 74 1.66 -10.25 -12.79
CA GLN A 74 2.85 -9.80 -13.52
C GLN A 74 2.91 -10.33 -14.95
N ALA A 75 2.63 -11.63 -15.15
CA ALA A 75 2.59 -12.23 -16.49
C ALA A 75 1.48 -11.60 -17.35
N ALA A 76 0.29 -11.38 -16.77
CA ALA A 76 -0.82 -10.71 -17.45
C ALA A 76 -0.50 -9.24 -17.78
N ALA A 77 0.18 -8.53 -16.88
CA ALA A 77 0.63 -7.16 -17.11
C ALA A 77 1.65 -7.10 -18.27
N ALA A 78 2.63 -8.01 -18.28
CA ALA A 78 3.61 -8.11 -19.36
C ALA A 78 2.96 -8.41 -20.71
N ALA A 79 2.01 -9.35 -20.76
CA ALA A 79 1.28 -9.69 -21.98
C ALA A 79 0.40 -8.54 -22.51
N SER A 80 -0.06 -7.65 -21.63
CA SER A 80 -0.91 -6.50 -22.00
C SER A 80 -0.14 -5.18 -22.12
N GLY A 81 1.19 -5.19 -21.96
CA GLY A 81 2.02 -3.99 -21.93
C GLY A 81 1.73 -3.06 -20.74
N LYS A 82 1.01 -3.55 -19.72
CA LYS A 82 0.72 -2.80 -18.50
C LYS A 82 1.88 -2.92 -17.53
N LYS A 83 2.04 -1.90 -16.68
CA LYS A 83 3.01 -1.93 -15.59
C LYS A 83 2.54 -2.93 -14.53
N SER A 84 3.44 -3.78 -14.05
CA SER A 84 3.16 -4.65 -12.91
C SER A 84 3.20 -3.84 -11.61
N ASP A 85 2.26 -4.16 -10.73
CA ASP A 85 2.21 -3.65 -9.37
C ASP A 85 2.67 -4.75 -8.39
N VAL A 86 3.26 -4.32 -7.29
CA VAL A 86 3.64 -5.12 -6.11
C VAL A 86 2.84 -4.54 -4.95
N HIS A 87 2.37 -5.39 -4.05
CA HIS A 87 1.53 -4.97 -2.94
C HIS A 87 2.33 -4.93 -1.64
N LEU A 88 2.31 -3.81 -0.94
CA LEU A 88 2.75 -3.74 0.45
C LEU A 88 1.58 -4.16 1.34
N LEU A 89 1.74 -5.27 2.04
CA LEU A 89 0.84 -5.70 3.11
C LEU A 89 1.43 -5.25 4.45
N ALA A 90 0.70 -4.44 5.20
CA ALA A 90 1.08 -3.99 6.53
C ALA A 90 0.01 -4.45 7.54
N LEU A 91 0.42 -5.29 8.49
CA LEU A 91 -0.38 -5.70 9.64
C LEU A 91 -0.02 -4.84 10.84
N PHE A 92 -0.98 -4.05 11.30
CA PHE A 92 -0.84 -3.20 12.49
C PHE A 92 -1.26 -3.94 13.75
N ARG A 93 -0.68 -3.57 14.89
CA ARG A 93 -1.13 -4.08 16.21
C ARG A 93 -2.59 -3.72 16.46
N GLU A 94 -2.96 -2.48 16.15
CA GLU A 94 -4.31 -1.94 16.34
C GLU A 94 -4.96 -1.56 15.00
N PRO A 95 -6.29 -1.75 14.83
CA PRO A 95 -7.01 -1.36 13.62
C PRO A 95 -6.86 0.12 13.23
N ALA A 96 -6.61 0.99 14.23
CA ALA A 96 -6.41 2.42 14.04
C ALA A 96 -5.24 2.73 13.10
N GLY A 97 -4.20 1.90 13.04
CA GLY A 97 -3.05 2.12 12.15
C GLY A 97 -3.40 1.92 10.67
N ALA A 98 -4.11 0.83 10.36
CA ALA A 98 -4.61 0.56 9.01
C ALA A 98 -5.58 1.66 8.54
N GLN A 99 -6.45 2.11 9.44
CA GLN A 99 -7.35 3.24 9.17
C GLN A 99 -6.56 4.51 8.88
N ALA A 100 -5.69 4.95 9.80
CA ALA A 100 -4.91 6.17 9.64
C ALA A 100 -4.13 6.18 8.31
N MET A 101 -3.54 5.04 7.94
CA MET A 101 -2.84 4.90 6.66
C MET A 101 -3.78 5.01 5.45
N ASN A 102 -4.93 4.34 5.46
CA ASN A 102 -5.91 4.44 4.38
C ASN A 102 -6.46 5.86 4.22
N GLU A 103 -6.80 6.52 5.33
CA GLU A 103 -7.32 7.89 5.32
C GLU A 103 -6.28 8.86 4.77
N ALA A 104 -5.02 8.74 5.21
CA ALA A 104 -3.93 9.59 4.74
C ALA A 104 -3.64 9.42 3.24
N LEU A 105 -3.82 8.20 2.71
CA LEU A 105 -3.49 7.85 1.33
C LEU A 105 -4.67 7.96 0.36
N THR A 106 -5.91 8.00 0.85
CA THR A 106 -7.10 8.15 0.01
C THR A 106 -7.02 9.42 -0.82
N ASP A 107 -7.30 9.29 -2.13
CA ASP A 107 -7.22 10.38 -3.12
C ASP A 107 -5.81 11.02 -3.26
N ARG A 108 -4.75 10.36 -2.77
CA ARG A 108 -3.36 10.85 -2.86
C ARG A 108 -2.52 10.08 -3.88
N TYR A 109 -1.35 10.64 -4.15
CA TYR A 109 -0.31 10.03 -4.97
C TYR A 109 0.93 9.84 -4.10
N LEU A 110 1.58 8.69 -4.26
CA LEU A 110 2.92 8.44 -3.76
C LEU A 110 3.92 9.03 -4.75
N TYR A 111 5.06 9.48 -4.23
CA TYR A 111 6.16 10.01 -5.02
C TYR A 111 7.47 9.34 -4.58
N ASN A 112 8.24 8.85 -5.55
CA ASN A 112 9.56 8.28 -5.28
C ASN A 112 10.66 9.29 -5.55
N ALA A 113 11.10 9.97 -4.49
CA ALA A 113 12.20 10.94 -4.54
C ALA A 113 13.57 10.32 -4.90
N GLY A 114 13.72 9.00 -4.77
CA GLY A 114 14.92 8.28 -5.18
C GLY A 114 15.05 8.11 -6.69
N ASN A 115 13.96 8.30 -7.45
CA ASN A 115 14.00 8.25 -8.90
C ASN A 115 14.33 9.63 -9.46
N LYS A 116 15.34 9.71 -10.32
CA LYS A 116 15.78 10.97 -10.98
C LYS A 116 14.77 11.50 -12.01
N ARG A 117 13.68 10.76 -12.28
CA ARG A 117 12.59 11.21 -13.16
C ARG A 117 11.62 12.07 -12.35
N GLY A 118 11.48 13.34 -12.75
CA GLY A 118 10.67 14.34 -12.03
C GLY A 118 9.21 13.97 -11.80
N ASP A 119 8.65 13.07 -12.62
CA ASP A 119 7.23 12.72 -12.61
C ASP A 119 6.95 11.28 -12.15
N ASP A 120 7.81 10.68 -11.32
CA ASP A 120 7.57 9.33 -10.81
C ASP A 120 6.54 9.31 -9.67
N CYS A 121 5.29 9.64 -10.03
CA CYS A 121 4.13 9.64 -9.17
C CYS A 121 3.25 8.41 -9.44
N HIS A 122 2.63 7.87 -8.40
CA HIS A 122 1.69 6.75 -8.52
C HIS A 122 0.46 6.99 -7.65
N PRO A 123 -0.78 6.81 -8.15
CA PRO A 123 -1.97 6.89 -7.31
C PRO A 123 -1.85 5.90 -6.15
N ALA A 124 -2.09 6.36 -4.93
CA ALA A 124 -2.13 5.48 -3.77
C ALA A 124 -3.44 4.70 -3.80
N LYS A 125 -3.35 3.38 -4.01
CA LYS A 125 -4.50 2.48 -4.00
C LYS A 125 -4.38 1.58 -2.78
N CYS A 126 -5.31 1.76 -1.84
CA CYS A 126 -5.32 1.03 -0.59
C CYS A 126 -6.55 0.11 -0.51
N GLN A 127 -6.41 -1.02 0.16
CA GLN A 127 -7.51 -1.89 0.56
C GLN A 127 -7.30 -2.31 2.01
N ILE A 128 -8.32 -2.17 2.85
CA ILE A 128 -8.35 -2.67 4.23
C ILE A 128 -9.16 -3.97 4.27
N GLY A 129 -8.79 -4.89 5.15
CA GLY A 129 -9.41 -6.21 5.26
C GLY A 129 -8.58 -7.20 6.06
N ASP A 130 -8.94 -8.47 5.99
CA ASP A 130 -8.19 -9.55 6.64
C ASP A 130 -7.02 -9.98 5.78
N ARG A 131 -5.90 -10.31 6.43
CA ARG A 131 -4.65 -10.67 5.77
C ARG A 131 -4.85 -11.82 4.77
N ASP A 132 -5.58 -12.86 5.18
CA ASP A 132 -5.82 -14.07 4.38
C ASP A 132 -6.65 -13.83 3.11
N LEU A 133 -7.32 -12.67 3.00
CA LEU A 133 -8.13 -12.29 1.84
C LEU A 133 -7.39 -11.33 0.88
N MET A 134 -6.15 -10.97 1.20
CA MET A 134 -5.34 -9.99 0.45
C MET A 134 -4.14 -10.59 -0.28
N GLU A 135 -3.83 -11.87 -0.04
CA GLU A 135 -2.76 -12.63 -0.71
C GLU A 135 -3.21 -13.17 -2.08
#